data_AF-A0A7V2QGE8-F1
#
_entry.id   AF-A0A7V2QGE8-F1
#
_cell.length_a   1.000
_cell.length_b   1.000
_cell.length_c   1.000
_cell.angle_alpha   90.00
_cell.angle_beta   90.00
_cell.angle_gamma   90.00
#
_symmetry.space_group_name_H-M   'P 1'
#
loop_
_entity.id
_entity.type
_entity.pdbx_description
1 polymer ?
#
loop_
_entity_poly.entity_id
_entity_poly.type
_entity_poly.pdbx_seq_one_letter_code
_entity_poly.pdbx_strand_id
1 'polypeptide(L)'
;MGFVATLSLLAVVGFFLGYPNTVSFDIEPSAQWFFQHARGVRVLTDLHTAGKYQLEQVERQQRLSIDVYDSTAYHLIVGEQSAAPVQETLKERWDYLIVDLERLEQPVLGRGWQVYEPLSRYFRQIYDNHALNAVYNDGRFLILCVK
;
A
#
# COMPACT_ATOMS: atom_id res chain seq x y z
N MET A 1 31.96 -44.99 7.66
CA MET A 1 30.86 -44.33 8.40
C MET A 1 31.28 -42.89 8.72
N GLY A 2 30.98 -41.93 7.86
CA GLY A 2 31.49 -40.56 8.06
C GLY A 2 30.96 -39.53 7.06
N PHE A 3 29.65 -39.56 6.76
CA PHE A 3 29.07 -38.67 5.75
C PHE A 3 27.71 -38.04 6.13
N VAL A 4 27.30 -38.13 7.40
CA VAL A 4 25.99 -37.63 7.86
C VAL A 4 26.09 -36.39 8.75
N ALA A 5 27.28 -36.06 9.27
CA ALA A 5 27.44 -34.96 10.24
C ALA A 5 27.59 -33.56 9.62
N THR A 6 27.86 -33.43 8.32
CA THR A 6 28.10 -32.13 7.67
C THR A 6 26.85 -31.42 7.15
N LEU A 7 25.73 -32.14 6.97
CA LEU A 7 24.47 -31.53 6.51
C LEU A 7 23.69 -30.83 7.64
N SER A 8 23.87 -31.24 8.89
CA SER A 8 23.19 -30.63 10.05
C SER A 8 23.76 -29.26 10.42
N LEU A 9 25.02 -28.97 10.07
CA LEU A 9 25.66 -27.69 10.41
C LEU A 9 25.26 -26.56 9.46
N LEU A 10 24.89 -26.86 8.21
CA LEU A 10 24.40 -25.87 7.23
C LEU A 10 22.97 -25.40 7.53
N ALA A 11 22.14 -26.24 8.16
CA ALA A 11 20.78 -25.86 8.53
C ALA A 11 20.74 -24.83 9.69
N VAL A 12 21.75 -24.84 10.58
CA VAL A 12 21.80 -23.92 11.73
C VAL A 12 22.37 -22.55 11.33
N VAL A 13 23.27 -22.49 10.34
CA VAL A 13 23.80 -21.22 9.83
C VAL A 13 22.74 -20.44 9.03
N GLY A 14 21.78 -21.13 8.41
CA GLY A 14 20.62 -20.49 7.76
C GLY A 14 19.65 -19.80 8.72
N PHE A 15 19.70 -20.08 10.02
CA PHE A 15 18.84 -19.44 11.02
C PHE A 15 19.43 -18.12 11.58
N PHE A 16 20.75 -17.93 11.45
CA PHE A 16 21.46 -16.70 11.84
C PHE A 16 21.74 -15.75 10.67
N LEU A 17 21.60 -16.22 9.44
CA LEU A 17 21.45 -15.36 8.27
C LEU A 17 20.01 -14.86 8.27
N GLY A 18 19.80 -13.75 8.99
CA GLY A 18 18.50 -13.15 9.24
C GLY A 18 17.55 -13.32 8.06
N TYR A 19 16.38 -13.89 8.34
CA TYR A 19 15.22 -13.71 7.46
C TYR A 19 15.26 -12.28 6.95
N PRO A 20 15.20 -12.03 5.63
CA PRO A 20 15.13 -10.66 5.14
C PRO A 20 14.03 -9.99 5.95
N ASN A 21 14.33 -8.87 6.63
CA ASN A 21 13.36 -8.13 7.45
C ASN A 21 12.05 -8.18 6.70
N THR A 22 11.09 -8.94 7.24
CA THR A 22 9.93 -9.37 6.48
C THR A 22 9.25 -8.12 5.96
N VAL A 23 8.73 -8.16 4.73
CA VAL A 23 8.01 -7.03 4.12
C VAL A 23 6.96 -6.44 5.08
N SER A 24 6.46 -7.27 6.00
CA SER A 24 5.67 -6.96 7.18
C SER A 24 6.23 -5.86 8.06
N PHE A 25 7.50 -5.90 8.48
CA PHE A 25 8.08 -4.88 9.39
C PHE A 25 7.99 -3.46 8.83
N ASP A 26 8.05 -3.32 7.51
CA ASP A 26 7.98 -2.01 6.88
C ASP A 26 6.59 -1.38 6.99
N ILE A 27 5.54 -2.19 7.00
CA ILE A 27 4.16 -1.73 6.95
C ILE A 27 3.34 -2.11 8.18
N GLU A 28 3.93 -2.84 9.14
CA GLU A 28 3.25 -3.51 10.25
C GLU A 28 2.25 -2.62 10.97
N PRO A 29 2.58 -1.37 11.39
CA PRO A 29 1.62 -0.53 12.10
C PRO A 29 0.41 -0.20 11.23
N SER A 30 0.66 0.21 9.97
CA SER A 30 -0.38 0.56 9.01
C SER A 30 -1.22 -0.65 8.61
N ALA A 31 -0.61 -1.81 8.39
CA ALA A 31 -1.27 -3.05 8.06
C ALA A 31 -2.14 -3.52 9.24
N GLN A 32 -1.59 -3.53 10.46
CA GLN A 32 -2.34 -3.90 11.66
C GLN A 32 -3.59 -3.06 11.80
N TRP A 33 -3.49 -1.73 11.69
CA TRP A 33 -4.65 -0.85 11.72
C TRP A 33 -5.62 -1.18 10.57
N PHE A 34 -5.12 -1.29 9.34
CA PHE A 34 -5.95 -1.49 8.16
C PHE A 34 -6.76 -2.79 8.22
N PHE A 35 -6.11 -3.93 8.48
CA PHE A 35 -6.76 -5.24 8.57
C PHE A 35 -7.70 -5.39 9.79
N GLN A 36 -7.56 -4.54 10.81
CA GLN A 36 -8.51 -4.47 11.92
C GLN A 36 -9.78 -3.69 11.56
N HIS A 37 -9.68 -2.65 10.73
CA HIS A 37 -10.77 -1.70 10.50
C HIS A 37 -11.44 -1.84 9.12
N ALA A 38 -10.74 -2.39 8.13
CA ALA A 38 -11.13 -2.33 6.73
C ALA A 38 -11.15 -3.74 6.10
N ARG A 39 -12.24 -4.49 6.33
CA ARG A 39 -12.41 -5.86 5.83
C ARG A 39 -13.26 -5.91 4.57
N GLY A 40 -12.79 -6.62 3.55
CA GLY A 40 -13.54 -6.83 2.31
C GLY A 40 -13.69 -5.56 1.47
N VAL A 41 -12.75 -4.63 1.60
CA VAL A 41 -12.78 -3.31 0.96
C VAL A 41 -11.87 -3.25 -0.27
N ARG A 42 -12.07 -2.22 -1.08
CA ARG A 42 -11.31 -1.88 -2.27
C ARG A 42 -10.34 -0.76 -1.94
N VAL A 43 -9.07 -0.99 -2.25
CA VAL A 43 -7.98 -0.07 -1.93
C VAL A 43 -7.29 0.35 -3.21
N LEU A 44 -6.98 1.64 -3.31
CA LEU A 44 -6.05 2.16 -4.31
C LEU A 44 -4.71 2.50 -3.66
N THR A 45 -3.61 2.10 -4.28
CA THR A 45 -2.25 2.46 -3.85
C THR A 45 -1.26 2.36 -5.02
N ASP A 46 0.00 2.75 -4.82
CA ASP A 46 1.06 2.48 -5.81
C ASP A 46 1.46 1.00 -5.83
N LEU A 47 2.08 0.57 -6.93
CA LEU A 47 2.46 -0.82 -7.17
C LEU A 47 3.41 -1.40 -6.10
N HIS A 48 4.31 -0.59 -5.55
CA HIS A 48 5.24 -1.06 -4.53
C HIS A 48 4.50 -1.36 -3.22
N THR A 49 3.69 -0.42 -2.75
CA THR A 49 2.87 -0.58 -1.55
C THR A 49 1.84 -1.70 -1.71
N ALA A 50 1.25 -1.83 -2.90
CA ALA A 50 0.33 -2.92 -3.21
C ALA A 50 0.98 -4.29 -2.98
N GLY A 51 2.22 -4.48 -3.44
CA GLY A 51 2.97 -5.73 -3.23
C GLY A 51 3.15 -6.05 -1.74
N LYS A 52 3.41 -5.04 -0.90
CA LYS A 52 3.56 -5.24 0.54
C LYS A 52 2.24 -5.67 1.20
N TYR A 53 1.16 -4.94 0.93
CA TYR A 53 -0.17 -5.27 1.47
C TYR A 53 -0.72 -6.60 0.92
N GLN A 54 -0.32 -6.99 -0.30
CA GLN A 54 -0.65 -8.29 -0.89
C GLN A 54 0.02 -9.47 -0.16
N LEU A 55 1.20 -9.27 0.42
CA LEU A 55 1.83 -10.29 1.26
C LEU A 55 1.15 -10.37 2.63
N GLU A 56 0.84 -9.22 3.24
CA GLU A 56 0.15 -9.15 4.53
C GLU A 56 -1.23 -9.80 4.51
N GLN A 57 -2.01 -9.65 3.43
CA GLN A 57 -3.32 -10.31 3.33
C GLN A 57 -3.22 -11.84 3.37
N VAL A 58 -2.14 -12.42 2.84
CA VAL A 58 -1.91 -13.87 2.84
C VAL A 58 -1.55 -14.32 4.25
N GLU A 59 -0.67 -13.59 4.92
CA GLU A 59 -0.27 -13.87 6.30
C GLU A 59 -1.47 -13.78 7.26
N ARG A 60 -2.31 -12.75 7.10
CA ARG A 60 -3.47 -12.51 7.97
C ARG A 60 -4.72 -13.28 7.57
N GLN A 61 -4.68 -14.02 6.46
CA GLN A 61 -5.82 -14.75 5.89
C GLN A 61 -7.08 -13.86 5.69
N GLN A 62 -6.88 -12.60 5.31
CA GLN A 62 -7.95 -11.63 5.12
C GLN A 62 -7.96 -11.14 3.68
N ARG A 63 -9.11 -11.20 3.00
CA ARG A 63 -9.21 -10.80 1.60
C ARG A 63 -9.27 -9.27 1.44
N LEU A 64 -8.44 -8.76 0.55
CA LEU A 64 -8.35 -7.34 0.20
C LEU A 64 -8.40 -7.19 -1.32
N SER A 65 -9.19 -6.24 -1.83
CA SER A 65 -9.19 -5.91 -3.25
C SER A 65 -8.26 -4.73 -3.49
N ILE A 66 -6.99 -5.01 -3.80
CA ILE A 66 -5.98 -3.97 -4.03
C ILE A 66 -5.90 -3.66 -5.51
N ASP A 67 -6.28 -2.44 -5.87
CA ASP A 67 -6.00 -1.82 -7.14
C ASP A 67 -4.72 -0.98 -7.06
N VAL A 68 -4.07 -0.85 -8.20
CA VAL A 68 -2.93 0.04 -8.42
C VAL A 68 -3.32 1.15 -9.38
N TYR A 69 -2.63 2.29 -9.30
CA TYR A 69 -2.88 3.43 -10.18
C TYR A 69 -2.89 3.02 -11.67
N ASP A 70 -3.97 3.34 -12.36
CA ASP A 70 -4.03 3.48 -13.81
C ASP A 70 -4.17 4.99 -14.15
N SER A 71 -4.12 5.36 -15.43
CA SER A 71 -4.20 6.77 -15.83
C SER A 71 -5.46 7.45 -15.28
N THR A 72 -6.59 6.73 -15.28
CA THR A 72 -7.87 7.24 -14.78
C THR A 72 -7.80 7.46 -13.27
N ALA A 73 -7.34 6.46 -12.50
CA ALA A 73 -7.19 6.53 -11.06
C ALA A 73 -6.22 7.65 -10.65
N TYR A 74 -5.08 7.74 -11.33
CA TYR A 74 -4.09 8.78 -11.06
C TYR A 74 -4.68 10.17 -11.28
N HIS A 75 -5.32 10.43 -12.43
CA HIS A 75 -5.97 11.70 -12.71
C HIS A 75 -7.14 12.01 -11.78
N LEU A 76 -7.91 11.00 -11.39
CA LEU A 76 -8.96 11.18 -10.39
C LEU A 76 -8.37 11.64 -9.06
N ILE A 77 -7.25 11.06 -8.60
CA ILE A 77 -6.62 11.40 -7.33
C ILE A 77 -5.92 12.77 -7.36
N VAL A 78 -5.14 13.07 -8.40
CA VAL A 78 -4.32 14.30 -8.47
C VAL A 78 -5.00 15.49 -9.17
N GLY A 79 -6.14 15.29 -9.82
CA GLY A 79 -6.87 16.32 -10.57
C GLY A 79 -7.71 17.25 -9.69
N GLU A 80 -8.33 18.26 -10.30
CA GLU A 80 -9.30 19.12 -9.61
C GLU A 80 -10.54 18.33 -9.19
N GLN A 81 -10.66 18.10 -7.89
CA GLN A 81 -11.67 17.23 -7.28
C GLN A 81 -12.93 17.99 -6.81
N SER A 82 -13.07 19.26 -7.18
CA SER A 82 -14.20 20.11 -6.77
C SER A 82 -15.52 19.74 -7.46
N ALA A 83 -15.49 18.90 -8.50
CA ALA A 83 -16.68 18.48 -9.22
C ALA A 83 -17.32 17.23 -8.57
N ALA A 84 -18.61 17.31 -8.22
CA ALA A 84 -19.39 16.19 -7.67
C ALA A 84 -19.24 14.84 -8.43
N PRO A 85 -19.14 14.80 -9.78
CA PRO A 85 -18.93 13.55 -10.52
C PRO A 85 -17.64 12.81 -10.15
N VAL A 86 -16.57 13.54 -9.79
CA VAL A 86 -15.29 12.94 -9.40
C VAL A 86 -15.43 12.23 -8.06
N GLN A 87 -16.16 12.81 -7.12
CA GLN A 87 -16.38 12.23 -5.79
C GLN A 87 -17.22 10.95 -5.87
N GLU A 88 -18.28 10.96 -6.67
CA GLU A 88 -19.10 9.76 -6.91
C GLU A 88 -18.28 8.64 -7.55
N THR A 89 -17.46 8.99 -8.56
CA THR A 89 -16.57 8.01 -9.22
C THR A 89 -15.56 7.39 -8.24
N LEU A 90 -15.02 8.17 -7.31
CA LEU A 90 -14.12 7.65 -6.28
C LEU A 90 -14.83 6.63 -5.38
N LYS A 91 -16.00 6.98 -4.83
CA LYS A 91 -16.80 6.09 -3.97
C LYS A 91 -17.18 4.79 -4.68
N GLU A 92 -17.52 4.88 -5.95
CA GLU A 92 -17.92 3.72 -6.76
C GLU A 92 -16.77 2.77 -7.06
N ARG A 93 -15.51 3.20 -6.94
CA ARG A 93 -14.33 2.37 -7.27
C ARG A 93 -13.55 1.92 -6.05
N TRP A 94 -13.37 2.79 -5.06
CA TRP A 94 -12.49 2.53 -3.92
C TRP A 94 -13.10 3.01 -2.61
N ASP A 95 -12.75 2.30 -1.55
CA ASP A 95 -13.18 2.63 -0.19
C ASP A 95 -12.01 3.30 0.57
N TYR A 96 -10.77 2.95 0.21
CA TYR A 96 -9.57 3.54 0.80
C TYR A 96 -8.49 3.86 -0.23
N LEU A 97 -7.69 4.87 0.07
CA LEU A 97 -6.43 5.20 -0.56
C LEU A 97 -5.31 5.05 0.46
N ILE A 98 -4.25 4.32 0.11
CA ILE A 98 -3.04 4.20 0.92
C ILE A 98 -1.91 4.95 0.21
N VAL A 99 -1.24 5.83 0.95
CA VAL A 99 -0.14 6.65 0.45
C VAL A 99 1.11 6.38 1.27
N ASP A 100 2.18 5.94 0.60
CA ASP A 100 3.52 5.82 1.17
C ASP A 100 4.20 7.21 1.17
N LEU A 101 4.32 7.80 2.36
CA LEU A 101 4.89 9.12 2.59
C LEU A 101 6.42 9.14 2.44
N GLU A 102 7.11 8.01 2.63
CA GLU A 102 8.57 7.94 2.36
C GLU A 102 8.86 7.98 0.86
N ARG A 103 7.90 7.56 0.04
CA ARG A 103 8.01 7.52 -1.42
C ARG A 103 7.32 8.69 -2.11
N LEU A 104 6.87 9.69 -1.37
CA LEU A 104 6.09 10.80 -1.89
C LEU A 104 6.80 11.56 -3.02
N GLU A 105 8.13 11.69 -2.92
CA GLU A 105 8.98 12.37 -3.89
C GLU A 105 9.43 11.47 -5.07
N GLN A 106 9.14 10.17 -4.99
CA GLN A 106 9.49 9.21 -6.03
C GLN A 106 8.37 9.12 -7.08
N PRO A 107 8.70 8.75 -8.34
CA PRO A 107 7.68 8.48 -9.34
C PRO A 107 6.74 7.36 -8.88
N VAL A 108 5.44 7.55 -9.12
CA VAL A 108 4.43 6.55 -8.79
C VAL A 108 4.43 5.47 -9.84
N LEU A 109 4.57 4.21 -9.41
CA LEU A 109 4.43 3.06 -10.29
C LEU A 109 3.00 2.53 -10.22
N GLY A 110 2.38 2.35 -11.37
CA GLY A 110 1.03 1.84 -11.49
C GLY A 110 0.93 0.56 -12.32
N ARG A 111 -0.29 0.30 -12.81
CA ARG A 111 -0.61 -0.87 -13.63
C ARG A 111 0.27 -0.91 -14.87
N GLY A 112 0.77 -2.11 -15.20
CA GLY A 112 1.62 -2.29 -16.37
C GLY A 112 2.96 -1.58 -16.28
N TRP A 113 3.46 -1.29 -15.06
CA TRP A 113 4.70 -0.55 -14.82
C TRP A 113 4.68 0.87 -15.39
N GLN A 114 3.48 1.43 -15.62
CA GLN A 114 3.35 2.81 -16.02
C GLN A 114 3.86 3.72 -14.90
N VAL A 115 4.62 4.74 -15.29
CA VAL A 115 5.25 5.70 -14.39
C VAL A 115 4.46 7.00 -14.45
N TYR A 116 4.06 7.51 -13.30
CA TYR A 116 3.43 8.83 -13.15
C TYR A 116 4.33 9.77 -12.38
N GLU A 117 3.94 11.05 -12.35
CA GLU A 117 4.66 12.04 -11.55
C GLU A 117 4.60 11.70 -10.04
N PRO A 118 5.57 12.18 -9.26
CA PRO A 118 5.52 12.03 -7.80
C PRO A 118 4.29 12.68 -7.17
N LEU A 119 3.72 12.01 -6.15
CA LEU A 119 2.56 12.54 -5.42
C LEU A 119 2.90 13.79 -4.60
N SER A 120 4.18 14.05 -4.30
CA SER A 120 4.60 15.22 -3.51
C SER A 120 4.11 16.54 -4.10
N ARG A 121 4.01 16.64 -5.44
CA ARG A 121 3.47 17.82 -6.14
C ARG A 121 2.00 18.08 -5.85
N TYR A 122 1.25 17.02 -5.56
CA TYR A 122 -0.21 17.03 -5.41
C TYR A 122 -0.64 16.74 -3.98
N PHE A 123 0.29 16.45 -3.07
CA PHE A 123 -0.01 15.91 -1.75
C PHE A 123 -0.95 16.80 -0.95
N ARG A 124 -0.75 18.12 -1.01
CA ARG A 124 -1.66 19.08 -0.36
C ARG A 124 -3.09 18.98 -0.91
N GLN A 125 -3.24 18.85 -2.23
CA GLN A 125 -4.55 18.72 -2.87
C GLN A 125 -5.23 17.40 -2.50
N ILE A 126 -4.45 16.31 -2.40
CA ILE A 126 -4.93 15.00 -1.95
C ILE A 126 -5.35 15.07 -0.48
N TYR A 127 -4.55 15.68 0.38
CA TYR A 127 -4.79 15.77 1.82
C TYR A 127 -6.00 16.67 2.15
N ASP A 128 -6.13 17.79 1.45
CA ASP A 128 -7.23 18.75 1.65
C ASP A 128 -8.51 18.35 0.86
N ASN A 129 -8.51 17.19 0.19
CA ASN A 129 -9.65 16.74 -0.60
C ASN A 129 -10.84 16.40 0.29
N HIS A 130 -11.96 17.12 0.11
CA HIS A 130 -13.18 16.91 0.88
C HIS A 130 -13.80 15.51 0.74
N ALA A 131 -13.59 14.83 -0.40
CA ALA A 131 -14.04 13.46 -0.65
C ALA A 131 -13.21 12.40 0.09
N LEU A 132 -12.05 12.77 0.63
CA LEU A 132 -11.17 11.90 1.39
C LEU A 132 -11.20 12.29 2.87
N ASN A 133 -10.96 11.31 3.74
CA ASN A 133 -10.79 11.53 5.17
C ASN A 133 -9.54 10.80 5.64
N ALA A 134 -8.58 11.52 6.23
CA ALA A 134 -7.46 10.87 6.89
C ALA A 134 -7.96 10.10 8.12
N VAL A 135 -7.79 8.77 8.11
CA VAL A 135 -8.24 7.88 9.19
C VAL A 135 -7.08 7.22 9.94
N TYR A 136 -5.89 7.20 9.33
CA TYR A 136 -4.67 6.72 9.95
C TYR A 136 -3.45 7.43 9.35
N ASN A 137 -2.47 7.75 10.20
CA ASN A 137 -1.19 8.31 9.81
C ASN A 137 -0.12 7.96 10.86
N ASP A 138 0.92 7.23 10.47
CA ASP A 138 2.07 6.90 11.33
C ASP A 138 3.37 7.61 10.92
N GLY A 139 3.28 8.60 10.02
CA GLY A 139 4.42 9.31 9.45
C GLY A 139 5.07 8.60 8.25
N ARG A 140 4.79 7.30 8.04
CA ARG A 140 5.24 6.53 6.88
C ARG A 140 4.09 6.24 5.92
N PHE A 141 2.94 5.84 6.44
CA PHE A 141 1.74 5.57 5.66
C PHE A 141 0.61 6.49 6.10
N LEU A 142 -0.04 7.11 5.12
CA LEU A 142 -1.30 7.81 5.28
C LEU A 142 -2.41 6.97 4.65
N ILE A 143 -3.46 6.70 5.42
CA ILE A 143 -4.65 5.99 4.94
C ILE A 143 -5.80 6.97 4.93
N LEU A 144 -6.39 7.13 3.75
CA LEU A 144 -7.49 8.03 3.46
C LEU A 144 -8.73 7.18 3.14
N CYS A 145 -9.80 7.35 3.91
CA CYS A 145 -11.11 6.76 3.62
C CYS A 145 -11.85 7.63 2.61
N VAL A 146 -12.48 7.01 1.62
CA VAL A 146 -13.35 7.70 0.66
C VAL A 146 -14.72 7.89 1.31
N LYS A 147 -15.15 9.15 1.47
CA LYS A 147 -16.44 9.52 2.07
C LYS A 147 -17.56 9.35 1.08
#